data_AF-A0A484BTB1-F1
#
_entry.id   AF-A0A484BTB1-F1
#
_cell.length_a   1.000
_cell.length_b   1.000
_cell.length_c   1.000
_cell.angle_alpha   90.00
_cell.angle_beta   90.00
_cell.angle_gamma   90.00
#
_symmetry.space_group_name_H-M   'P 1'
#
loop_
_entity.id
_entity.type
_entity.pdbx_description
1 polymer ?
#
loop_
_entity_poly.entity_id
_entity_poly.type
_entity_poly.pdbx_seq_one_letter_code
_entity_poly.pdbx_strand_id
1 'polypeptide(L)'
;MGKLLLFVALCAVFFSLSSALSRCCPRQCDLAFRCDPFYREPVWSIVDGFCRGFQNSCIFSSENCNRVNSCQRALVRTSREACKKRCIQICPLGGSGVCATFGDTGREGDRLTSTRTFLNRCLLDQHSCVNGIPYISVEEGECKQ
;
A
#
# COMPACT_ATOMS: atom_id res chain seq x y z
N MET A 1 16.24 20.40 51.79
CA MET A 1 17.01 19.59 50.81
C MET A 1 16.17 18.58 50.01
N GLY A 2 14.98 18.16 50.45
CA GLY A 2 14.15 17.18 49.70
C GLY A 2 13.45 17.69 48.44
N LYS A 3 13.24 19.00 48.27
CA LYS A 3 12.55 19.56 47.10
C LYS A 3 13.44 19.61 45.85
N LEU A 4 14.75 19.80 46.01
CA LEU A 4 15.70 19.91 44.89
C LEU A 4 15.94 18.55 44.20
N LEU A 5 15.93 17.46 44.98
CA LEU A 5 16.08 16.09 44.46
C LEU A 5 14.87 15.62 43.64
N LEU A 6 13.65 16.08 43.99
CA LEU A 6 12.44 15.75 43.24
C LEU A 6 12.41 16.40 41.85
N PHE A 7 12.89 17.65 41.71
CA PHE A 7 12.95 18.34 40.42
C PHE A 7 13.98 17.72 39.47
N VAL A 8 15.13 17.29 39.99
CA VAL A 8 16.17 16.63 39.18
C VAL A 8 15.69 15.28 38.64
N ALA A 9 14.92 14.52 39.44
CA ALA A 9 14.35 13.24 39.01
C ALA A 9 13.27 13.41 37.91
N LEU A 10 12.44 14.45 38.00
CA LEU A 10 11.42 14.75 36.98
C LEU A 10 12.04 15.16 35.64
N CYS A 11 13.11 15.98 35.63
CA CYS A 11 13.79 16.36 34.40
C CYS A 11 14.50 15.19 33.69
N ALA A 12 15.00 14.20 34.45
CA ALA A 12 15.63 13.02 33.87
C ALA A 12 14.64 12.11 33.12
N VAL A 13 13.39 12.00 33.60
CA VAL A 13 12.34 11.20 32.96
C VAL A 13 11.85 11.84 31.65
N PHE A 14 11.83 13.18 31.56
CA PHE A 14 11.43 13.89 30.34
C PHE A 14 12.47 13.84 29.21
N PHE A 15 13.77 13.64 29.51
CA PHE A 15 14.82 13.52 28.49
C PHE A 15 14.96 12.12 27.88
N SER A 16 14.30 11.10 28.45
CA SER A 16 14.35 9.72 27.94
C SER A 16 13.31 9.37 26.88
N LEU A 17 12.44 10.30 26.47
CA LEU A 17 11.44 10.06 25.42
C LEU A 17 11.68 10.96 24.21
N SER A 18 11.90 10.32 23.06
CA SER A 18 11.97 10.90 21.71
C SER A 18 13.35 11.14 21.12
N SER A 19 14.25 10.15 21.21
CA SER A 19 15.06 9.83 20.02
C SER A 19 14.18 9.04 19.05
N ALA A 20 13.22 9.73 18.42
CA ALA A 20 12.75 9.31 17.11
C ALA A 20 13.98 9.41 16.21
N LEU A 21 14.77 8.33 16.14
CA LEU A 21 15.82 8.18 15.15
C LEU A 21 15.14 8.33 13.80
N SER A 22 15.22 9.53 13.22
CA SER A 22 15.02 9.77 11.80
C SER A 22 15.99 8.85 11.09
N ARG A 23 15.56 7.62 10.80
CA ARG A 23 16.35 6.66 10.02
C ARG A 23 16.53 7.32 8.67
N CYS A 24 17.73 7.84 8.42
CA CYS A 24 18.09 8.30 7.10
C CYS A 24 18.04 7.08 6.19
N CYS A 25 17.03 7.01 5.32
CA CYS A 25 16.94 6.00 4.29
C CYS A 25 17.65 6.55 3.06
N PRO A 26 18.92 6.18 2.82
CA PRO A 26 19.61 6.62 1.63
C PRO A 26 18.81 6.17 0.42
N ARG A 27 18.63 7.07 -0.56
CA ARG A 27 18.06 6.69 -1.85
C ARG A 27 19.00 5.68 -2.49
N GLN A 28 18.57 4.43 -2.54
CA GLN A 28 19.29 3.31 -3.14
C GLN A 28 18.74 2.97 -4.53
N CYS A 29 17.63 3.58 -4.93
CA CYS A 29 17.01 3.42 -6.23
C CYS A 29 16.69 4.78 -6.84
N ASP A 30 17.37 5.09 -7.95
CA ASP A 30 17.26 6.37 -8.68
C ASP A 30 16.39 6.28 -9.95
N LEU A 31 15.50 5.29 -10.02
CA LEU A 31 14.67 5.06 -11.20
C LEU A 31 13.41 5.94 -11.21
N ALA A 32 13.22 6.70 -12.28
CA ALA A 32 11.99 7.41 -12.57
C ALA A 32 11.07 6.54 -13.44
N PHE A 33 10.19 5.77 -12.82
CA PHE A 33 9.25 4.90 -13.55
C PHE A 33 8.11 5.70 -14.17
N ARG A 34 7.93 5.56 -15.49
CA ARG A 34 6.71 5.97 -16.20
C ARG A 34 5.93 4.72 -16.57
N CYS A 35 5.12 4.23 -15.64
CA CYS A 35 4.32 3.03 -15.86
C CYS A 35 3.02 3.36 -16.57
N ASP A 36 2.62 2.49 -17.49
CA ASP A 36 1.26 2.50 -18.04
C ASP A 36 0.31 1.77 -17.07
N PRO A 37 -0.65 2.46 -16.41
CA PRO A 37 -1.57 1.79 -15.49
C PRO A 37 -2.72 1.05 -16.19
N PHE A 38 -2.85 1.14 -17.52
CA PHE A 38 -3.94 0.48 -18.26
C PHE A 38 -3.51 -0.87 -18.81
N TYR A 39 -2.22 -1.02 -19.14
CA TYR A 39 -1.65 -2.30 -19.55
C TYR A 39 -1.72 -3.33 -18.42
N ARG A 40 -2.47 -4.41 -18.64
CA ARG A 40 -2.79 -5.43 -17.62
C ARG A 40 -1.96 -6.71 -17.83
N GLU A 41 -0.95 -6.87 -16.99
CA GLU A 41 -0.16 -8.11 -16.85
C GLU A 41 0.14 -8.35 -15.35
N PRO A 42 -0.86 -8.80 -14.55
CA PRO A 42 -0.79 -8.65 -13.12
C PRO A 42 0.35 -9.41 -12.46
N VAL A 43 1.09 -8.71 -11.60
CA VAL A 43 2.12 -9.29 -10.73
C VAL A 43 1.57 -9.45 -9.33
N TRP A 44 1.85 -10.59 -8.69
CA TRP A 44 1.31 -10.95 -7.38
C TRP A 44 2.41 -10.99 -6.33
N SER A 45 2.11 -10.52 -5.11
CA SER A 45 2.99 -10.58 -3.95
C SER A 45 2.18 -10.81 -2.68
N ILE A 46 2.83 -11.36 -1.65
CA ILE A 46 2.31 -11.30 -0.29
C ILE A 46 2.87 -10.06 0.40
N VAL A 47 2.00 -9.17 0.88
CA VAL A 47 2.32 -7.93 1.58
C VAL A 47 1.62 -7.98 2.93
N ASP A 48 2.39 -7.90 4.02
CA ASP A 48 1.87 -7.96 5.39
C ASP A 48 0.94 -9.16 5.66
N GLY A 49 1.28 -10.31 5.05
CA GLY A 49 0.53 -11.57 5.18
C GLY A 49 -0.65 -11.73 4.20
N PHE A 50 -0.99 -10.69 3.44
CA PHE A 50 -2.12 -10.69 2.50
C PHE A 50 -1.67 -10.62 1.05
N CYS A 51 -2.47 -11.19 0.18
CA CYS A 51 -2.23 -11.11 -1.25
C CYS A 51 -2.52 -9.71 -1.81
N ARG A 52 -1.56 -9.18 -2.57
CA ARG A 52 -1.69 -7.93 -3.30
C ARG A 52 -1.31 -8.14 -4.76
N GLY A 53 -2.20 -7.74 -5.66
CA GLY A 53 -1.94 -7.65 -7.09
C GLY A 53 -1.47 -6.26 -7.48
N PHE A 54 -0.59 -6.21 -8.47
CA PHE A 54 -0.11 -4.99 -9.13
C PHE A 54 -0.44 -5.11 -10.61
N GLN A 55 -0.92 -4.04 -11.24
CA GLN A 55 -1.42 -4.10 -12.63
C GLN A 55 -0.40 -4.69 -13.61
N ASN A 56 0.89 -4.36 -13.43
CA ASN A 56 1.98 -4.86 -14.24
C ASN A 56 3.33 -4.80 -13.52
N SER A 57 4.35 -5.33 -14.19
CA SER A 57 5.73 -5.41 -13.71
C SER A 57 6.37 -4.04 -13.45
N CYS A 58 6.03 -3.00 -14.22
CA CYS A 58 6.54 -1.64 -13.99
C CYS A 58 6.05 -1.09 -12.65
N ILE A 59 4.74 -1.19 -12.38
CA ILE A 59 4.17 -0.70 -11.11
C ILE A 59 4.77 -1.46 -9.92
N PHE A 60 4.92 -2.78 -10.04
CA PHE A 60 5.58 -3.60 -9.00
C PHE A 60 7.03 -3.15 -8.73
N SER A 61 7.80 -2.87 -9.78
CA SER A 61 9.18 -2.39 -9.65
C SER A 61 9.26 -0.98 -9.06
N SER A 62 8.33 -0.10 -9.45
CA SER A 62 8.20 1.25 -8.89
C SER A 62 7.91 1.22 -7.39
N GLU A 63 6.97 0.38 -6.96
CA GLU A 63 6.69 0.15 -5.54
C GLU A 63 7.94 -0.36 -4.81
N ASN A 64 8.66 -1.34 -5.36
CA ASN A 64 9.88 -1.85 -4.76
C ASN A 64 10.98 -0.78 -4.62
N CYS A 65 11.12 0.09 -5.61
CA CYS A 65 12.03 1.23 -5.55
C CYS A 65 11.68 2.17 -4.40
N ASN A 66 10.39 2.52 -4.25
CA ASN A 66 9.89 3.35 -3.15
C ASN A 66 10.12 2.71 -1.79
N ARG A 67 9.87 1.40 -1.68
CA ARG A 67 10.09 0.61 -0.46
C ARG A 67 11.55 0.63 -0.04
N VAL A 68 12.46 0.32 -0.96
CA VAL A 68 13.91 0.34 -0.71
C VAL A 68 14.38 1.74 -0.28
N ASN A 69 13.93 2.79 -0.98
CA ASN A 69 14.21 4.18 -0.62
C ASN A 69 13.60 4.60 0.73
N SER A 70 12.69 3.81 1.28
CA SER A 70 12.04 4.01 2.57
C SER A 70 12.50 2.98 3.61
N CYS A 71 13.65 2.33 3.41
CA CYS A 71 14.21 1.28 4.28
C CYS A 71 13.29 0.06 4.48
N GLN A 72 12.34 -0.16 3.59
CA GLN A 72 11.47 -1.32 3.61
C GLN A 72 12.03 -2.42 2.71
N ARG A 73 11.83 -3.67 3.12
CA ARG A 73 12.23 -4.83 2.30
C ARG A 73 11.44 -4.82 0.98
N ALA A 74 12.14 -5.02 -0.13
CA ALA A 74 11.52 -5.24 -1.43
C ALA A 74 10.53 -6.43 -1.37
N LEU A 75 9.41 -6.27 -2.06
CA LEU A 75 8.42 -7.30 -2.28
C LEU A 75 8.97 -8.40 -3.19
N VAL A 76 8.48 -9.61 -2.96
CA VAL A 76 8.86 -10.81 -3.71
C VAL A 76 7.67 -11.30 -4.50
N ARG A 77 7.90 -11.58 -5.79
CA ARG A 77 6.86 -12.13 -6.66
C ARG A 77 6.44 -13.51 -6.19
N THR A 78 5.15 -13.80 -6.32
CA THR A 78 4.57 -15.13 -6.11
C THR A 78 3.67 -15.49 -7.29
N SER A 79 3.26 -16.76 -7.39
CA SER A 79 2.20 -17.15 -8.32
C SER A 79 0.83 -16.62 -7.88
N ARG A 80 -0.08 -16.46 -8.83
CA ARG A 80 -1.46 -16.04 -8.56
C ARG A 80 -2.17 -17.03 -7.62
N GLU A 81 -1.94 -18.33 -7.81
CA GLU A 81 -2.56 -19.41 -7.05
C GLU A 81 -2.10 -19.38 -5.59
N ALA A 82 -0.81 -19.18 -5.36
CA ALA A 82 -0.26 -19.04 -4.01
C ALA A 82 -0.73 -17.74 -3.36
N CYS A 83 -0.83 -16.66 -4.14
CA CYS A 83 -1.35 -15.38 -3.65
C CYS A 83 -2.81 -15.50 -3.22
N LYS A 84 -3.70 -16.01 -4.07
CA LYS A 84 -5.14 -16.09 -3.78
C LYS A 84 -5.49 -16.83 -2.49
N LYS A 85 -4.67 -17.79 -2.05
CA LYS A 85 -4.80 -18.47 -0.75
C LYS A 85 -4.65 -17.53 0.45
N ARG A 86 -4.11 -16.33 0.24
CA ARG A 86 -3.88 -15.26 1.23
C ARG A 86 -4.78 -14.04 1.00
N CYS A 87 -5.89 -14.18 0.26
CA CYS A 87 -6.89 -13.12 0.22
C CYS A 87 -7.47 -12.89 1.62
N ILE A 88 -7.79 -11.63 1.93
CA ILE A 88 -8.49 -11.27 3.16
C ILE A 88 -9.84 -12.00 3.20
N GLN A 89 -10.12 -12.68 4.31
CA GLN A 89 -11.37 -13.44 4.48
C GLN A 89 -12.44 -12.66 5.23
N ILE A 90 -12.03 -11.81 6.17
CA ILE A 90 -12.93 -11.09 7.07
C ILE A 90 -12.59 -9.60 7.00
N CYS A 91 -13.60 -8.77 6.75
CA CYS A 91 -13.49 -7.33 6.78
C CYS A 91 -14.53 -6.72 7.73
N PRO A 92 -14.21 -5.60 8.38
CA PRO A 92 -15.19 -4.88 9.18
C PRO A 92 -16.31 -4.33 8.29
N LEU A 93 -17.52 -4.23 8.86
CA LEU A 93 -18.72 -3.76 8.15
C LEU A 93 -18.86 -2.22 8.11
N GLY A 94 -17.91 -1.46 8.66
CA GLY A 94 -17.94 0.01 8.71
C GLY A 94 -16.70 0.66 8.09
N GLY A 95 -16.81 1.94 7.75
CA GLY A 95 -15.73 2.78 7.24
C GLY A 95 -16.23 4.07 6.61
N SER A 96 -15.31 4.99 6.31
CA SER A 96 -15.57 6.27 5.64
C SER A 96 -15.83 6.15 4.13
N GLY A 97 -15.80 4.93 3.58
CA GLY A 97 -15.81 4.69 2.15
C GLY A 97 -14.44 4.90 1.51
N VAL A 98 -14.17 4.16 0.43
CA VAL A 98 -13.05 4.42 -0.49
C VAL A 98 -13.52 4.28 -1.92
N CYS A 99 -13.01 5.13 -2.81
CA CYS A 99 -13.23 5.05 -4.24
C CYS A 99 -11.99 4.46 -4.90
N ALA A 100 -12.14 3.31 -5.55
CA ALA A 100 -11.06 2.69 -6.30
C ALA A 100 -11.22 2.92 -7.80
N THR A 101 -10.13 3.24 -8.48
CA THR A 101 -10.07 3.26 -9.94
C THR A 101 -9.41 2.00 -10.45
N PHE A 102 -10.00 1.38 -11.46
CA PHE A 102 -9.47 0.23 -12.18
C PHE A 102 -9.16 0.64 -13.61
N GLY A 103 -7.96 0.30 -14.08
CA GLY A 103 -7.53 0.52 -15.45
C GLY A 103 -7.68 -0.75 -16.30
N ASP A 104 -8.02 -0.56 -17.56
CA ASP A 104 -8.01 -1.61 -18.58
C ASP A 104 -7.63 -1.05 -19.96
N THR A 105 -7.21 -1.94 -20.85
CA THR A 105 -7.01 -1.62 -22.26
C THR A 105 -8.13 -2.26 -23.08
N GLY A 106 -8.92 -1.43 -23.76
CA GLY A 106 -9.97 -1.86 -24.66
C GLY A 106 -9.44 -2.62 -25.87
N ARG A 107 -10.35 -3.22 -26.65
CA ARG A 107 -9.97 -4.04 -27.82
C ARG A 107 -9.22 -3.26 -28.91
N GLU A 108 -9.48 -1.96 -29.01
CA GLU A 108 -8.86 -1.06 -29.99
C GLU A 108 -7.64 -0.32 -29.42
N GLY A 109 -7.20 -0.66 -28.19
CA GLY A 109 -6.11 0.02 -27.50
C GLY A 109 -6.56 1.20 -26.62
N ASP A 110 -7.87 1.44 -26.53
CA ASP A 110 -8.42 2.51 -25.70
C ASP A 110 -8.09 2.34 -24.22
N ARG A 111 -7.84 3.46 -23.55
CA ARG A 111 -7.58 3.50 -22.10
C ARG A 111 -8.91 3.60 -21.38
N LEU A 112 -9.35 2.50 -20.78
CA LEU A 112 -10.61 2.43 -20.06
C LEU A 112 -10.37 2.56 -18.56
N THR A 113 -11.13 3.44 -17.91
CA THR A 113 -11.19 3.54 -16.45
C THR A 113 -12.59 3.21 -15.97
N SER A 114 -12.69 2.41 -14.92
CA SER A 114 -13.92 2.26 -14.15
C SER A 114 -13.65 2.56 -12.69
N THR A 115 -14.55 3.30 -12.04
CA THR A 115 -14.47 3.58 -10.61
C THR A 115 -15.50 2.75 -9.84
N ARG A 116 -15.20 2.40 -8.59
CA ARG A 116 -16.14 1.70 -7.71
C ARG A 116 -15.92 2.07 -6.25
N THR A 117 -17.02 2.37 -5.56
CA THR A 117 -17.04 2.63 -4.12
C THR A 117 -17.02 1.32 -3.34
N PHE A 118 -16.24 1.29 -2.26
CA PHE A 118 -16.23 0.24 -1.23
C PHE A 118 -16.40 0.89 0.14
N LEU A 119 -17.03 0.20 1.10
CA LEU A 119 -17.26 0.77 2.44
C LEU A 119 -15.95 1.07 3.20
N ASN A 120 -14.88 0.33 2.90
CA ASN A 120 -13.55 0.54 3.45
C ASN A 120 -12.48 -0.12 2.58
N ARG A 121 -11.22 0.18 2.91
CA ARG A 121 -10.04 -0.38 2.22
C ARG A 121 -9.96 -1.90 2.28
N CYS A 122 -10.37 -2.52 3.38
CA CYS A 122 -10.34 -3.99 3.52
C CYS A 122 -11.20 -4.66 2.45
N LEU A 123 -12.44 -4.18 2.26
CA LEU A 123 -13.37 -4.71 1.26
C LEU A 123 -12.87 -4.49 -0.17
N LEU A 124 -12.20 -3.36 -0.44
CA LEU A 124 -11.51 -3.14 -1.71
C LEU A 124 -10.39 -4.16 -1.94
N ASP A 125 -9.49 -4.34 -0.97
CA ASP A 125 -8.36 -5.26 -1.10
C ASP A 125 -8.84 -6.72 -1.22
N GLN A 126 -9.89 -7.09 -0.48
CA GLN A 126 -10.57 -8.38 -0.63
C GLN A 126 -11.13 -8.56 -2.04
N HIS A 127 -11.88 -7.57 -2.55
CA HIS A 127 -12.46 -7.62 -3.89
C HIS A 127 -11.37 -7.76 -4.97
N SER A 128 -10.33 -6.94 -4.90
CA SER A 128 -9.18 -6.96 -5.81
C SER A 128 -8.52 -8.34 -5.82
N CYS A 129 -8.29 -8.92 -4.64
CA CYS A 129 -7.65 -10.23 -4.50
C CYS A 129 -8.50 -11.38 -5.06
N VAL A 130 -9.76 -11.46 -4.65
CA VAL A 130 -10.66 -12.56 -5.01
C VAL A 130 -10.90 -12.59 -6.53
N ASN A 131 -11.22 -11.44 -7.10
CA ASN A 131 -11.49 -11.31 -8.53
C ASN A 131 -10.19 -11.30 -9.36
N GLY A 132 -9.07 -10.96 -8.72
CA GLY A 132 -7.77 -10.85 -9.36
C GLY A 132 -7.70 -9.63 -10.28
N ILE A 133 -8.27 -8.51 -9.84
CA ILE A 133 -8.35 -7.25 -10.59
C ILE A 133 -7.67 -6.16 -9.74
N PRO A 134 -6.37 -5.87 -9.98
CA PRO A 134 -5.69 -4.79 -9.30
C PRO A 134 -6.34 -3.43 -9.59
N TYR A 135 -6.50 -2.59 -8.56
CA TYR A 135 -6.83 -1.18 -8.73
C TYR A 135 -5.54 -0.37 -8.97
N ILE A 136 -5.68 0.77 -9.64
CA ILE A 136 -4.57 1.66 -10.01
C ILE A 136 -4.49 2.92 -9.13
N SER A 137 -5.60 3.30 -8.50
CA SER A 137 -5.63 4.37 -7.50
C SER A 137 -6.79 4.15 -6.50
N VAL A 138 -6.66 4.77 -5.33
CA VAL A 138 -7.68 4.76 -4.27
C VAL A 138 -7.75 6.15 -3.68
N GLU A 139 -8.96 6.66 -3.52
CA GLU A 139 -9.28 7.92 -2.84
C GLU A 139 -10.19 7.64 -1.64
N GLU A 140 -10.12 8.47 -0.61
CA GLU A 140 -11.01 8.40 0.54
C GLU A 140 -12.41 8.90 0.17
N GLY A 141 -13.45 8.27 0.73
CA GLY A 141 -14.84 8.58 0.44
C GLY A 141 -15.41 7.85 -0.77
N GLU A 142 -16.64 8.20 -1.13
CA GLU A 142 -17.33 7.58 -2.27
C GLU A 142 -16.84 8.14 -3.61
N CYS A 143 -16.98 7.36 -4.68
CA CYS A 143 -16.67 7.82 -6.02
C CYS A 143 -17.60 8.97 -6.44
N LYS A 144 -17.01 10.05 -6.94
CA LYS A 144 -17.75 11.14 -7.57
C LYS A 144 -18.26 10.66 -8.93
N GLN A 145 -19.53 10.90 -9.20
CA GLN A 145 -20.15 10.66 -10.51
C GLN A 145 -19.91 11.83 -11.44
#